data_AF-A0A932KLF1-F1
#
_entry.id   AF-A0A932KLF1-F1
#
_cell.length_a   1.000
_cell.length_b   1.000
_cell.length_c   1.000
_cell.angle_alpha   90.00
_cell.angle_beta   90.00
_cell.angle_gamma   90.00
#
_symmetry.space_group_name_H-M   'P 1'
#
loop_
_entity.id
_entity.type
_entity.pdbx_description
1 polymer ?
#
loop_
_entity_poly.entity_id
_entity_poly.type
_entity_poly.pdbx_seq_one_letter_code
_entity_poly.pdbx_strand_id
1 'polypeptide(L)' 'MFAEAGGPHHVPHFHAYYQDEVGIYSIDPVEMMAGSLPKRHQRFVEAWVEMHQAELLRDWHLLQEGRKPLPIKPLE' A
#
# COMPACT_ATOMS: atom_id res chain seq x y z
N MET A 1 0.82 -6.34 0.30
CA MET A 1 2.16 -5.73 0.43
C MET A 1 3.16 -6.85 0.22
N PHE A 2 4.08 -6.71 -0.74
CA PHE A 2 5.10 -7.72 -1.04
C PHE A 2 6.43 -7.29 -0.39
N ALA A 3 7.23 -8.24 0.08
CA ALA A 3 8.56 -7.94 0.61
C ALA A 3 9.57 -7.84 -0.54
N GLU A 4 10.19 -6.68 -0.73
CA GLU A 4 11.28 -6.47 -1.68
C GLU A 4 12.62 -6.41 -0.96
N ALA A 5 13.07 -7.55 -0.42
CA ALA A 5 14.37 -7.63 0.24
C ALA A 5 15.50 -7.41 -0.80
N GLY A 6 16.12 -6.23 -0.77
CA GLY A 6 17.29 -5.87 -1.60
C GLY A 6 16.99 -5.19 -2.94
N GLY A 7 15.73 -4.77 -3.20
CA GLY A 7 15.36 -3.99 -4.37
C GLY A 7 15.56 -2.46 -4.18
N PRO A 8 15.71 -1.68 -5.26
CA PRO A 8 15.96 -0.22 -5.20
C PRO A 8 14.79 0.62 -4.64
N HIS A 9 13.65 0.01 -4.27
CA HIS A 9 12.48 0.71 -3.77
C HIS A 9 12.56 0.87 -2.24
N HIS A 10 13.35 1.85 -1.78
CA HIS A 10 13.43 2.26 -0.37
C HIS A 10 12.17 2.99 0.15
N VAL A 11 11.14 3.16 -0.68
CA VAL A 11 9.91 3.86 -0.30
C VAL A 11 8.87 2.85 0.18
N PRO A 12 8.29 3.02 1.39
CA PRO A 12 7.17 2.20 1.84
C PRO A 12 5.99 2.31 0.88
N HIS A 13 5.60 1.19 0.28
CA HIS A 13 4.53 1.16 -0.72
C HIS A 13 3.71 -0.12 -0.65
N PHE A 14 2.52 -0.10 -1.28
CA PHE A 14 1.66 -1.26 -1.42
C PHE A 14 0.94 -1.24 -2.78
N HIS A 15 0.41 -2.41 -3.17
CA HIS A 15 -0.35 -2.56 -4.41
C HIS A 15 -1.83 -2.68 -4.07
N ALA A 16 -2.67 -1.91 -4.76
CA ALA A 16 -4.12 -2.03 -4.77
C ALA A 16 -4.56 -2.61 -6.11
N TYR A 17 -5.36 -3.68 -6.07
CA TYR A 17 -5.86 -4.36 -7.26
C TYR A 17 -7.37 -4.16 -7.38
N TYR A 18 -7.83 -3.84 -8.59
CA TYR A 18 -9.25 -3.77 -8.93
C TYR A 18 -9.48 -4.31 -10.33
N GLN A 19 -10.16 -5.46 -10.44
CA GLN A 19 -10.31 -6.18 -11.71
C GLN A 19 -8.93 -6.42 -12.35
N ASP A 20 -8.74 -5.96 -13.60
CA ASP A 20 -7.49 -6.08 -14.36
C ASP A 20 -6.55 -4.87 -14.15
N GLU A 21 -6.96 -3.90 -13.31
CA GLU A 21 -6.17 -2.70 -13.01
C GLU A 21 -5.40 -2.84 -11.69
N VAL A 22 -4.21 -2.21 -11.64
CA VAL A 22 -3.35 -2.16 -10.46
C VAL A 22 -2.85 -0.74 -10.24
N GLY A 23 -2.93 -0.27 -8.99
CA GLY A 23 -2.31 0.95 -8.53
C GLY A 23 -1.23 0.65 -7.49
N ILE A 24 -0.04 1.24 -7.66
CA ILE A 24 1.06 1.17 -6.71
C ILE A 24 1.09 2.50 -5.95
N TYR A 25 0.98 2.43 -4.63
CA TYR A 25 0.84 3.60 -3.77
C TYR A 25 1.97 3.68 -2.75
N SER A 26 2.59 4.85 -2.60
CA SER A 26 3.41 5.15 -1.42
C SER A 26 2.52 5.31 -0.19
N ILE A 27 3.04 4.87 0.95
CA ILE A 27 2.33 4.95 2.23
C ILE A 27 2.52 6.34 2.85
N ASP A 28 3.70 6.94 2.72
CA ASP A 28 4.02 8.27 3.24
C ASP A 28 4.99 9.03 2.31
N PRO A 29 4.53 10.08 1.60
CA PRO A 29 3.14 10.56 1.55
C PRO A 29 2.21 9.57 0.82
N VAL A 30 0.90 9.71 1.00
CA VAL A 30 -0.11 8.90 0.27
C VAL A 30 -0.20 9.39 -1.17
N GLU A 31 0.39 8.65 -2.10
CA GLU A 31 0.43 9.02 -3.52
C GLU A 31 0.46 7.77 -4.42
N MET A 32 -0.21 7.81 -5.58
CA MET A 32 -0.06 6.77 -6.59
C MET A 32 1.26 6.97 -7.36
N MET A 33 2.20 6.05 -7.18
CA MET A 33 3.51 6.05 -7.83
C MET A 33 3.47 5.49 -9.26
N ALA A 34 2.61 4.50 -9.51
CA ALA A 34 2.51 3.83 -10.81
C ALA A 34 1.18 3.09 -10.97
N GLY A 35 0.86 2.75 -12.22
CA GLY A 35 -0.37 2.03 -12.58
C GLY A 35 -1.57 2.95 -12.75
N SER A 36 -2.76 2.38 -12.69
CA SER A 36 -4.03 3.12 -12.78
C SER A 36 -5.11 2.37 -12.03
N LEU A 37 -6.12 3.13 -11.58
CA LEU A 37 -7.40 2.61 -11.13
C LEU A 37 -8.50 3.58 -11.61
N PRO A 38 -9.77 3.18 -11.69
CA PRO A 38 -10.84 4.13 -11.92
C PRO A 38 -10.89 5.17 -10.81
N LYS A 39 -11.12 6.44 -11.14
CA LYS A 39 -11.06 7.60 -10.20
C LYS A 39 -11.79 7.39 -8.86
N ARG A 40 -12.92 6.68 -8.88
CA ARG A 40 -13.67 6.34 -7.65
C ARG A 40 -12.89 5.39 -6.74
N HIS A 41 -12.25 4.38 -7.31
CA HIS A 41 -11.45 3.40 -6.56
C HIS A 41 -10.14 4.01 -6.06
N GLN A 42 -9.53 4.93 -6.82
CA GLN A 42 -8.39 5.71 -6.33
C GLN A 42 -8.72 6.40 -5.01
N ARG A 43 -9.85 7.12 -4.97
CA ARG A 43 -10.31 7.81 -3.76
C ARG A 43 -10.58 6.88 -2.58
N PHE A 44 -11.08 5.67 -2.85
CA PHE A 44 -11.28 4.68 -1.80
C PHE A 44 -9.95 4.17 -1.24
N VAL A 45 -8.98 3.92 -2.12
CA VAL A 45 -7.63 3.50 -1.70
C VAL A 45 -6.98 4.62 -0.90
N GLU A 46 -6.98 5.86 -1.41
CA GLU A 46 -6.42 7.03 -0.72
C GLU A 46 -7.04 7.21 0.68
N ALA A 47 -8.37 7.22 0.79
CA ALA A 47 -9.06 7.33 2.08
C ALA A 47 -8.72 6.17 3.04
N TRP A 48 -8.62 4.95 2.51
CA TRP A 48 -8.23 3.80 3.31
C TRP A 48 -6.79 3.91 3.82
N VAL A 49 -5.85 4.36 2.99
CA VAL A 49 -4.45 4.57 3.41
C VAL A 49 -4.36 5.66 4.46
N GLU A 50 -5.07 6.78 4.31
CA GLU A 50 -5.06 7.87 5.28
C GLU A 50 -5.49 7.38 6.68
N MET A 51 -6.53 6.54 6.76
CA MET A 51 -7.00 5.99 8.03
C MET A 51 -6.06 4.94 8.64
N HIS A 52 -5.32 4.21 7.79
CA HIS A 52 -4.52 3.05 8.20
C HIS A 52 -3.01 3.26 8.00
N GLN A 53 -2.55 4.50 7.81
CA GLN A 53 -1.18 4.82 7.44
C GLN A 53 -0.15 4.25 8.43
N ALA A 54 -0.41 4.40 9.73
CA ALA A 54 0.46 3.89 10.78
C ALA A 54 0.54 2.34 10.78
N GLU A 55 -0.57 1.66 10.48
CA GLU A 55 -0.62 0.20 10.39
C GLU A 55 0.14 -0.30 9.16
N LEU A 56 0.00 0.39 8.03
CA LEU A 56 0.73 0.10 6.80
C LEU A 56 2.24 0.30 6.97
N LEU A 57 2.68 1.38 7.63
CA LEU A 57 4.10 1.59 7.93
C LEU A 57 4.66 0.50 8.85
N ARG A 58 3.90 0.11 9.90
CA ARG A 58 4.29 -1.00 10.77
C ARG A 58 4.45 -2.30 9.97
N ASP A 59 3.49 -2.60 9.11
CA ASP A 59 3.49 -3.81 8.29
C ASP A 59 4.62 -3.81 7.25
N TRP A 60 4.97 -2.64 6.71
CA TRP A 60 6.17 -2.46 5.90
C TRP A 60 7.43 -2.83 6.69
N HIS A 61 7.61 -2.30 7.90
CA HIS A 61 8.75 -2.66 8.75
C HIS A 61 8.81 -4.15 9.07
N LEU A 62 7.66 -4.77 9.37
CA LEU A 62 7.58 -6.23 9.59
C LEU A 62 8.08 -7.00 8.37
N LEU A 63 7.66 -6.60 7.16
CA LEU A 63 8.10 -7.25 5.92
C LEU A 63 9.59 -7.10 5.68
N GLN A 64 10.18 -5.94 5.97
CA GLN A 64 11.63 -5.72 5.88
C GLN A 64 12.42 -6.59 6.88
N GLU A 65 11.81 -6.95 8.01
CA GLU A 65 12.35 -7.91 8.98
C GLU A 65 12.10 -9.38 8.60
N GLY A 66 11.49 -9.67 7.44
CA GLY A 66 11.12 -11.01 7.02
C GLY A 66 9.92 -11.59 7.79
N ARG A 67 9.15 -10.74 8.47
CA ARG A 67 7.95 -11.10 9.22
C ARG A 67 6.70 -10.87 8.40
N LYS A 68 5.64 -11.59 8.74
CA LYS A 68 4.34 -11.42 8.07
C LYS A 68 3.67 -10.11 8.50
N PRO A 69 2.98 -9.41 7.59
CA PRO A 69 2.17 -8.26 7.92
C PRO A 69 0.92 -8.71 8.70
N LEU A 70 0.24 -7.76 9.33
CA LEU A 70 -0.96 -8.02 10.11
C LEU A 70 -2.22 -7.70 9.28
N PRO A 71 -3.37 -8.28 9.60
CA PRO A 71 -4.61 -7.89 8.93
C PRO A 71 -4.97 -6.45 9.31
N ILE A 72 -5.19 -5.62 8.29
CA ILE A 72 -5.72 -4.26 8.42
C ILE A 72 -7.20 -4.28 8.05
N LYS A 73 -8.03 -3.57 8.80
CA LYS A 73 -9.48 -3.53 8.53
C LYS A 73 -9.77 -2.89 7.17
N PRO A 74 -10.78 -3.36 6.43
CA PRO A 74 -11.20 -2.71 5.18
C PRO A 74 -11.89 -1.37 5.45
N LEU A 75 -12.03 -0.55 4.40
CA LEU A 75 -12.87 0.65 4.40
C LEU A 75 -14.35 0.25 4.56
N GLU A 76 -15.07 0.89 5.49
CA GLU A 76 -16.51 0.69 5.72
C GLU A 76 -17.40 1.36 4.66
#